data_AF-A0A4T0E7H8-F1
#
_entry.id   AF-A0A4T0E7H8-F1
#
_cell.length_a   1.000
_cell.length_b   1.000
_cell.length_c   1.000
_cell.angle_alpha   90.00
_cell.angle_beta   90.00
_cell.angle_gamma   90.00
#
_symmetry.space_group_name_H-M   'P 1'
#
loop_
_entity.id
_entity.type
_entity.pdbx_description
1 polymer ?
#
loop_
_entity_poly.entity_id
_entity_poly.type
_entity_poly.pdbx_seq_one_letter_code
_entity_poly.pdbx_strand_id
1 'polypeptide(L)'
;MAARPSTGGKHTGGKGIKTKAPRRSTGTGHVKQSRRYKPGTVALREIRKYQRSTDLLILKLPFARLTEKDIVDPTGSWKITCAAIAEQLGSTTNELTLTIYLEPTRPQSDNDTDDENPSAVPEKDIPEADLTEAQKARLGTYQLWATFELGLYQGIIRFMSPTTPNTTPTQRTAFDLLPTQLPSLTNRTFQYKWRGRETSDSEISVEAENATQWVKFEEDGVNLTGVFESEYLGETGFEGQKVSKSESAKVLLGKAWSEVSPQAHEAETKQKE
;
A
#
# COMPACT_ATOMS: atom_id res chain seq x y z
N MET A 1 50.34 -55.67 -38.96
CA MET A 1 48.99 -55.06 -39.00
C MET A 1 48.19 -55.59 -37.83
N ALA A 2 47.92 -54.78 -36.80
CA ALA A 2 47.12 -55.19 -35.65
C ALA A 2 45.70 -54.63 -35.81
N ALA A 3 44.72 -55.52 -36.01
CA ALA A 3 43.31 -55.17 -36.14
C ALA A 3 42.73 -54.79 -34.75
N ARG A 4 42.12 -53.62 -34.63
CA ARG A 4 41.36 -53.22 -33.44
C ARG A 4 39.92 -53.68 -33.61
N PRO A 5 39.33 -54.46 -32.68
CA PRO A 5 37.92 -54.83 -32.81
C PRO A 5 37.02 -53.60 -32.60
N SER A 6 36.08 -53.42 -33.52
CA SER A 6 34.99 -52.44 -33.45
C SER A 6 33.92 -52.93 -32.48
N THR A 7 33.88 -52.40 -31.26
CA THR A 7 32.78 -52.67 -30.33
C THR A 7 31.64 -51.70 -30.60
N GLY A 8 30.74 -52.08 -31.50
CA GLY A 8 29.41 -51.50 -31.62
C GLY A 8 28.56 -51.93 -30.42
N GLY A 9 27.96 -50.96 -29.72
CA GLY A 9 27.09 -51.22 -28.58
C GLY A 9 25.89 -52.06 -28.99
N LYS A 10 25.84 -53.32 -28.52
CA LYS A 10 24.76 -54.26 -28.78
C LYS A 10 23.96 -54.46 -27.49
N HIS A 11 22.78 -53.83 -27.43
CA HIS A 11 21.75 -54.17 -26.44
C HIS A 11 20.82 -55.20 -27.07
N THR A 12 20.83 -56.43 -26.55
CA THR A 12 19.76 -57.40 -26.75
C THR A 12 19.56 -58.22 -25.48
N GLY A 13 18.44 -57.96 -24.80
CA GLY A 13 17.59 -58.95 -24.14
C GLY A 13 18.10 -59.72 -22.92
N GLY A 14 17.48 -59.46 -21.76
CA GLY A 14 17.00 -60.54 -20.90
C GLY A 14 17.72 -60.80 -19.57
N LYS A 15 17.04 -60.36 -18.49
CA LYS A 15 17.07 -60.88 -17.11
C LYS A 15 18.34 -60.68 -16.26
N GLY A 16 18.25 -59.66 -15.39
CA GLY A 16 18.47 -59.89 -13.96
C GLY A 16 19.87 -59.64 -13.41
N ILE A 17 20.45 -58.46 -13.58
CA ILE A 17 21.49 -57.94 -12.67
C ILE A 17 21.22 -56.45 -12.47
N LYS A 18 21.00 -56.01 -11.22
CA LYS A 18 21.01 -54.58 -10.86
C LYS A 18 22.43 -54.06 -11.07
N THR A 19 22.77 -53.69 -12.30
CA THR A 19 24.00 -52.95 -12.56
C THR A 19 23.79 -51.55 -11.99
N LYS A 20 24.29 -51.32 -10.76
CA LYS A 20 24.67 -49.98 -10.35
C LYS A 20 25.50 -49.41 -11.50
N ALA A 21 24.99 -48.39 -12.19
CA ALA A 21 25.80 -47.63 -13.13
C ALA A 21 27.12 -47.31 -12.41
N PRO A 22 28.29 -47.58 -12.99
CA PRO A 22 29.55 -47.33 -12.30
C PRO A 22 29.61 -45.82 -12.03
N ARG A 23 29.29 -45.42 -10.79
CA ARG A 23 29.56 -44.06 -10.31
C ARG A 23 31.06 -43.96 -10.37
N ARG A 24 31.53 -43.15 -11.32
CA ARG A 24 32.93 -42.96 -11.61
C ARG A 24 33.59 -42.31 -10.38
N SER A 25 34.16 -43.13 -9.51
CA SER A 25 34.97 -42.68 -8.40
C SER A 25 36.09 -43.67 -8.08
N THR A 26 37.26 -43.08 -7.83
CA THR A 26 38.46 -43.63 -7.18
C THR A 26 39.32 -44.63 -7.97
N GLY A 27 40.03 -44.10 -8.97
CA GLY A 27 41.39 -44.55 -9.26
C GLY A 27 42.38 -43.54 -8.69
N THR A 28 43.32 -43.98 -7.87
CA THR A 28 44.50 -43.23 -7.42
C THR A 28 45.43 -43.01 -8.61
N GLY A 29 45.08 -42.07 -9.47
CA GLY A 29 45.84 -41.72 -10.67
C GLY A 29 45.12 -40.62 -11.43
N HIS A 30 45.68 -39.41 -11.41
CA HIS A 30 45.19 -38.18 -12.05
C HIS A 30 43.66 -38.01 -12.09
N VAL A 31 43.13 -37.30 -11.08
CA VAL A 31 41.80 -36.69 -11.17
C VAL A 31 41.79 -35.83 -12.43
N LYS A 32 41.06 -36.27 -13.48
CA LYS A 32 40.90 -35.46 -14.70
C LYS A 32 40.46 -34.07 -14.26
N GLN A 33 41.29 -33.07 -14.56
CA GLN A 33 41.03 -31.69 -14.14
C GLN A 33 39.61 -31.31 -14.55
N SER A 34 38.81 -30.88 -13.58
CA SER A 34 37.46 -30.41 -13.87
C SER A 34 37.57 -29.26 -14.88
N ARG A 35 36.84 -29.37 -15.99
CA ARG A 35 36.89 -28.39 -17.06
C ARG A 35 36.38 -27.06 -16.54
N ARG A 36 37.29 -26.08 -16.38
CA ARG A 36 36.95 -24.71 -16.04
C ARG A 36 36.69 -23.89 -17.31
N TYR A 37 35.64 -23.08 -17.30
CA TYR A 37 35.39 -22.12 -18.37
C TYR A 37 36.42 -20.99 -18.34
N LYS A 38 36.79 -20.46 -19.51
CA LYS A 38 37.63 -19.25 -19.59
C LYS A 38 36.88 -18.06 -18.95
N PRO A 39 37.60 -17.11 -18.33
CA PRO A 39 36.98 -15.87 -17.83
C PRO A 39 36.17 -15.20 -18.96
N GLY A 40 35.04 -14.59 -18.60
CA GLY A 40 34.10 -14.01 -19.55
C GLY A 40 33.17 -15.00 -20.26
N THR A 41 33.53 -16.29 -20.38
CA THR A 41 32.65 -17.28 -21.06
C THR A 41 31.34 -17.53 -20.31
N VAL A 42 31.39 -17.54 -18.97
CA VAL A 42 30.19 -17.69 -18.13
C VAL A 42 29.38 -16.39 -18.12
N ALA A 43 30.04 -15.24 -17.96
CA ALA A 43 29.40 -13.93 -17.99
C ALA A 43 28.63 -13.67 -19.31
N LEU A 44 29.23 -13.94 -20.46
CA LEU A 44 28.55 -13.81 -21.76
C LEU A 44 27.34 -14.74 -21.91
N ARG A 45 27.40 -15.94 -21.29
CA ARG A 45 26.26 -16.86 -21.27
C ARG A 45 25.14 -16.31 -20.38
N GLU A 46 25.47 -15.77 -19.21
CA GLU A 46 24.51 -15.17 -18.28
C GLU A 46 23.85 -13.92 -18.88
N ILE A 47 24.64 -13.03 -19.51
CA ILE A 47 24.11 -11.85 -20.24
C ILE A 47 23.10 -12.29 -21.30
N ARG A 48 23.45 -13.26 -22.16
CA ARG A 48 22.53 -13.79 -23.18
C ARG A 48 21.30 -14.47 -22.60
N LYS A 49 21.42 -15.06 -21.41
CA LYS A 49 20.28 -15.68 -20.70
C LYS A 49 19.33 -14.60 -20.19
N TYR A 50 19.82 -13.62 -19.44
CA TYR A 50 19.00 -12.55 -18.85
C TYR A 50 18.48 -11.54 -19.86
N GLN A 51 19.13 -11.38 -21.02
CA GLN A 51 18.58 -10.58 -22.12
C GLN A 51 17.47 -11.32 -22.88
N ARG A 52 17.36 -12.64 -22.73
CA ARG A 52 16.33 -13.46 -23.40
C ARG A 52 15.11 -13.69 -22.52
N SER A 53 15.29 -13.76 -21.19
CA SER A 53 14.18 -13.90 -20.24
C SER A 53 13.86 -12.57 -19.54
N THR A 54 12.69 -12.50 -18.94
CA THR A 54 12.22 -11.35 -18.14
C THR A 54 12.01 -11.75 -16.68
N ASP A 55 12.76 -12.76 -16.22
CA ASP A 55 12.68 -13.24 -14.84
C ASP A 55 13.20 -12.18 -13.85
N LEU A 56 12.60 -12.13 -12.66
CA LEU A 56 13.09 -11.24 -11.60
C LEU A 56 14.49 -11.66 -11.17
N LEU A 57 15.43 -10.71 -11.21
CA LEU A 57 16.82 -10.91 -10.80
C LEU A 57 17.00 -10.91 -9.27
N ILE A 58 15.99 -10.41 -8.54
CA ILE A 58 15.94 -10.37 -7.09
C ILE A 58 14.81 -11.29 -6.63
N LEU A 59 15.06 -12.06 -5.56
CA LEU A 59 14.03 -12.91 -4.96
C LEU A 59 12.87 -12.06 -4.44
N LYS A 60 11.64 -12.48 -4.74
CA LYS A 60 10.42 -11.75 -4.35
C LYS A 60 10.29 -11.57 -2.83
N LEU A 61 10.53 -12.63 -2.05
CA LEU A 61 10.26 -12.62 -0.60
C LEU A 61 11.19 -11.69 0.20
N PRO A 62 12.53 -11.70 0.00
CA PRO A 62 13.40 -10.72 0.66
C PRO A 62 13.07 -9.28 0.30
N PHE A 63 12.71 -9.01 -0.96
CA PHE A 63 12.31 -7.68 -1.40
C PHE A 63 10.97 -7.25 -0.77
N ALA A 64 9.98 -8.15 -0.73
CA ALA A 64 8.69 -7.89 -0.08
C ALA A 64 8.85 -7.57 1.41
N ARG A 65 9.69 -8.32 2.14
CA ARG A 65 9.98 -8.05 3.55
C ARG A 65 10.68 -6.71 3.78
N LEU A 66 11.51 -6.27 2.84
CA LEU A 66 12.14 -4.96 2.92
C LEU A 66 11.08 -3.86 2.77
N THR A 67 10.22 -3.97 1.76
CA THR A 67 9.16 -2.99 1.54
C THR A 67 8.11 -2.98 2.66
N GLU A 68 7.80 -4.14 3.25
CA GLU A 68 6.87 -4.25 4.38
C GLU A 68 7.40 -3.56 5.64
N LYS A 69 8.73 -3.49 5.84
CA LYS A 69 9.32 -2.78 6.99
C LYS A 69 9.18 -1.28 6.90
N ASP A 70 9.13 -0.75 5.68
CA ASP A 70 9.04 0.69 5.47
C ASP A 70 7.60 1.20 5.61
N ILE A 71 6.60 0.32 5.45
CA ILE A 71 5.18 0.65 5.50
C ILE A 71 4.69 0.60 6.94
N VAL A 72 4.10 1.70 7.40
CA VAL A 72 3.38 1.76 8.68
C VAL A 72 1.92 1.42 8.39
N ASP A 73 1.31 0.59 9.22
CA ASP A 73 -0.11 0.23 9.10
C ASP A 73 -0.98 1.22 9.90
N PRO A 74 -1.62 2.21 9.26
CA PRO A 74 -2.45 3.17 9.98
C PRO A 74 -3.82 2.60 10.36
N THR A 75 -4.28 1.51 9.76
CA THR A 75 -5.67 1.08 9.93
C THR A 75 -5.87 0.36 11.27
N GLY A 76 -6.98 0.66 11.93
CA GLY A 76 -7.29 0.05 13.22
C GLY A 76 -8.12 0.94 14.12
N SER A 77 -8.44 0.40 15.30
CA SER A 77 -9.06 1.18 16.37
C SER A 77 -7.97 1.74 17.29
N TRP A 78 -8.18 2.98 17.70
CA TRP A 78 -7.27 3.77 18.51
C TRP A 78 -8.05 4.33 19.70
N LYS A 79 -7.44 4.24 20.88
CA LYS A 79 -7.90 4.96 22.08
C LYS A 79 -7.23 6.30 22.12
N ILE A 80 -8.03 7.36 22.24
CA ILE A 80 -7.54 8.73 22.24
C ILE A 80 -7.50 9.25 23.68
N THR A 81 -6.48 10.05 23.97
CA THR A 81 -6.34 10.81 25.20
C THR A 81 -6.20 12.27 24.80
N CYS A 82 -7.15 13.09 25.23
CA CYS A 82 -7.12 14.55 25.03
C CYS A 82 -7.45 15.20 26.37
N ALA A 83 -6.51 15.99 26.90
CA ALA A 83 -6.66 16.60 28.22
C ALA A 83 -7.79 17.63 28.27
N ALA A 84 -7.92 18.45 27.22
CA ALA A 84 -8.94 19.50 27.15
C ALA A 84 -10.37 18.92 27.13
N ILE A 85 -10.56 17.85 26.33
CA ILE A 85 -11.85 17.14 26.27
C ILE A 85 -12.17 16.46 27.61
N ALA A 86 -11.16 15.88 28.28
CA ALA A 86 -11.33 15.24 29.58
C ALA A 86 -11.74 16.22 30.67
N GLU A 87 -11.14 17.41 30.70
CA GLU A 87 -11.46 18.48 31.65
C GLU A 87 -12.93 18.90 31.52
N GLN A 88 -13.42 19.04 30.29
CA GLN A 88 -14.78 19.48 30.02
C GLN A 88 -15.84 18.40 30.30
N LEU A 89 -15.51 17.12 30.11
CA LEU A 89 -16.40 16.00 30.42
C LEU A 89 -16.42 15.63 31.92
N GLY A 90 -15.46 16.10 32.72
CA GLY A 90 -15.34 15.74 34.14
C GLY A 90 -15.19 14.24 34.40
N SER A 91 -14.84 13.45 33.37
CA SER A 91 -14.76 11.99 33.38
C SER A 91 -13.44 11.52 32.78
N THR A 92 -13.07 10.27 33.04
CA THR A 92 -11.83 9.66 32.56
C THR A 92 -11.85 9.47 31.04
N THR A 93 -10.70 9.69 30.38
CA THR A 93 -10.45 9.59 28.92
C THR A 93 -10.67 8.21 28.28
N ASN A 94 -11.26 7.25 29.00
CA ASN A 94 -11.30 5.84 28.62
C ASN A 94 -12.29 5.51 27.49
N GLU A 95 -13.12 6.47 27.06
CA GLU A 95 -14.17 6.28 26.07
C GLU A 95 -13.90 6.98 24.73
N LEU A 96 -12.82 7.76 24.63
CA LEU A 96 -12.49 8.47 23.40
C LEU A 96 -11.89 7.49 22.39
N THR A 97 -12.54 7.36 21.23
CA THR A 97 -12.12 6.41 20.18
C THR A 97 -11.94 7.08 18.83
N LEU A 98 -10.98 6.56 18.08
CA LEU A 98 -10.71 6.91 16.68
C LEU A 98 -10.49 5.60 15.91
N THR A 99 -11.19 5.40 14.79
CA THR A 99 -10.99 4.22 13.94
C THR A 99 -10.58 4.65 12.55
N ILE A 100 -9.42 4.19 12.08
CA ILE A 100 -8.85 4.55 10.79
C ILE A 100 -9.12 3.42 9.78
N TYR A 101 -9.58 3.81 8.59
CA TYR A 101 -9.95 2.95 7.48
C TYR A 101 -9.19 3.33 6.22
N LEU A 102 -8.83 2.34 5.41
CA LEU A 102 -8.21 2.51 4.10
C LEU A 102 -9.17 2.00 3.03
N GLU A 103 -9.65 2.88 2.17
CA GLU A 103 -10.56 2.56 1.08
C GLU A 103 -9.80 2.63 -0.26
N PRO A 104 -9.76 1.55 -1.06
CA PRO A 104 -9.20 1.62 -2.41
C PRO A 104 -10.16 2.38 -3.33
N THR A 105 -9.69 3.45 -3.98
CA THR A 105 -10.47 4.13 -5.01
C THR A 105 -10.39 3.34 -6.31
N ARG A 106 -11.55 3.04 -6.91
CA ARG A 106 -11.55 2.44 -8.26
C ARG A 106 -10.94 3.45 -9.23
N PRO A 107 -10.12 3.02 -10.21
CA PRO A 107 -9.78 3.90 -11.33
C PRO A 107 -11.11 4.34 -11.96
N GLN A 108 -11.32 5.65 -12.02
CA GLN A 108 -12.46 6.22 -12.71
C GLN A 108 -12.37 5.73 -14.16
N SER A 109 -13.37 5.00 -14.64
CA SER A 109 -13.46 4.72 -16.07
C SER A 109 -13.64 6.07 -16.76
N ASP A 110 -12.70 6.45 -17.61
CA ASP A 110 -12.84 7.58 -18.53
C ASP A 110 -14.03 7.32 -19.46
N ASN A 111 -15.22 7.70 -19.01
CA ASN A 111 -16.39 7.87 -19.83
C ASN A 111 -17.02 9.15 -19.34
N ASP A 112 -16.65 10.25 -19.98
CA ASP A 112 -17.52 11.38 -20.31
C ASP A 112 -16.70 12.34 -21.19
N THR A 113 -16.47 11.95 -22.43
CA THR A 113 -16.33 12.90 -23.53
C THR A 113 -16.86 12.22 -24.79
N ASP A 114 -18.14 12.45 -25.06
CA ASP A 114 -18.75 12.23 -26.36
C ASP A 114 -18.05 13.14 -27.38
N ASP A 115 -16.99 12.66 -28.03
CA ASP A 115 -16.48 13.26 -29.26
C ASP A 115 -16.06 12.14 -30.23
N GLU A 116 -16.88 11.95 -31.26
CA GLU A 116 -16.57 11.14 -32.42
C GLU A 116 -15.25 11.61 -33.06
N ASN A 117 -14.19 10.83 -32.94
CA ASN A 117 -13.04 10.96 -33.84
C ASN A 117 -12.64 9.60 -34.41
N PRO A 118 -13.02 9.27 -35.66
CA PRO A 118 -12.70 8.00 -36.29
C PRO A 118 -11.35 8.10 -37.00
N SER A 119 -10.25 8.36 -36.29
CA SER A 119 -8.91 8.16 -36.85
C SER A 119 -7.78 8.21 -35.80
N ALA A 120 -7.61 7.13 -35.03
CA ALA A 120 -6.33 6.84 -34.39
C ALA A 120 -6.07 5.33 -34.40
N VAL A 121 -4.86 4.99 -34.82
CA VAL A 121 -4.32 3.66 -35.13
C VAL A 121 -4.32 2.75 -33.87
N PRO A 122 -4.57 1.43 -33.99
CA PRO A 122 -4.73 0.56 -32.83
C PRO A 122 -3.41 0.39 -32.05
N GLU A 123 -3.45 0.86 -30.80
CA GLU A 123 -2.47 0.57 -29.77
C GLU A 123 -2.61 -0.91 -29.38
N LYS A 124 -1.50 -1.67 -29.46
CA LYS A 124 -1.51 -3.12 -29.24
C LYS A 124 -2.01 -3.46 -27.85
N ASP A 125 -3.11 -4.21 -27.82
CA ASP A 125 -3.72 -4.85 -26.66
C ASP A 125 -2.68 -5.58 -25.79
N ILE A 126 -2.40 -5.02 -24.62
CA ILE A 126 -2.00 -5.83 -23.47
C ILE A 126 -3.33 -6.34 -22.89
N PRO A 127 -3.59 -7.66 -22.87
CA PRO A 127 -4.87 -8.16 -22.40
C PRO A 127 -5.02 -7.86 -20.90
N GLU A 128 -5.97 -6.96 -20.60
CA GLU A 128 -6.38 -6.48 -19.28
C GLU A 128 -7.01 -7.57 -18.38
N ALA A 129 -7.03 -8.82 -18.87
CA ALA A 129 -7.77 -9.94 -18.32
C ALA A 129 -7.05 -10.76 -17.24
N ASP A 130 -5.73 -10.56 -17.02
CA ASP A 130 -4.95 -11.39 -16.10
C ASP A 130 -4.33 -10.64 -14.90
N LEU A 131 -4.84 -9.45 -14.56
CA LEU A 131 -4.45 -8.76 -13.33
C LEU A 131 -5.40 -9.18 -12.20
N THR A 132 -4.86 -9.91 -11.21
CA THR A 132 -5.57 -10.21 -9.95
C THR A 132 -6.10 -8.93 -9.30
N GLU A 133 -7.19 -9.00 -8.52
CA GLU A 133 -7.74 -7.83 -7.81
C GLU A 133 -6.67 -7.11 -6.96
N ALA A 134 -5.70 -7.87 -6.41
CA ALA A 134 -4.55 -7.34 -5.69
C ALA A 134 -3.53 -6.59 -6.58
N GLN A 135 -3.42 -6.94 -7.87
CA GLN A 135 -2.60 -6.21 -8.84
C GLN A 135 -3.30 -4.97 -9.38
N LYS A 136 -4.63 -4.99 -9.54
CA LYS A 136 -5.43 -3.80 -9.86
C LYS A 136 -5.43 -2.81 -8.69
N ALA A 137 -5.55 -3.29 -7.45
CA ALA A 137 -5.42 -2.46 -6.24
C ALA A 137 -4.03 -1.81 -6.11
N ARG A 138 -2.97 -2.50 -6.54
CA ARG A 138 -1.59 -1.96 -6.53
C ARG A 138 -1.34 -0.79 -7.48
N LEU A 139 -2.21 -0.59 -8.47
CA LEU A 139 -2.16 0.53 -9.42
C LEU A 139 -3.25 1.58 -9.15
N GLY A 140 -4.11 1.36 -8.14
CA GLY A 140 -5.15 2.30 -7.73
C GLY A 140 -4.65 3.35 -6.76
N THR A 141 -5.38 4.46 -6.68
CA THR A 141 -5.28 5.40 -5.57
C THR A 141 -6.02 4.83 -4.34
N TYR A 142 -5.79 5.43 -3.18
CA TYR A 142 -6.43 5.07 -1.92
C TYR A 142 -6.95 6.32 -1.24
N GLN A 143 -8.04 6.20 -0.50
CA GLN A 143 -8.49 7.22 0.44
C GLN A 143 -8.34 6.70 1.86
N LEU A 144 -7.72 7.52 2.71
CA LEU A 144 -7.60 7.23 4.13
C LEU A 144 -8.66 8.06 4.86
N TRP A 145 -9.49 7.36 5.61
CA TRP A 145 -10.60 7.91 6.38
C TRP A 145 -10.42 7.56 7.85
N ALA A 146 -11.02 8.33 8.75
CA ALA A 146 -11.25 7.87 10.11
C ALA A 146 -12.62 8.28 10.62
N THR A 147 -13.16 7.53 11.56
CA THR A 147 -14.32 7.94 12.37
C THR A 147 -13.84 8.18 13.79
N PHE A 148 -14.41 9.14 14.48
CA PHE A 148 -14.08 9.39 15.87
C PHE A 148 -15.32 9.64 16.72
N GLU A 149 -15.20 9.27 17.98
CA GLU A 149 -16.16 9.52 19.05
C GLU A 149 -15.36 9.99 20.26
N LEU A 150 -15.29 11.31 20.43
CA LEU A 150 -14.53 11.98 21.48
C LEU A 150 -15.45 12.50 22.59
N GLY A 151 -16.57 11.81 22.84
CA GLY A 151 -17.59 12.16 23.83
C GLY A 151 -18.41 13.40 23.46
N LEU A 152 -17.77 14.58 23.48
CA LEU A 152 -18.38 15.85 23.07
C LEU A 152 -18.52 15.97 21.55
N TYR A 153 -17.61 15.34 20.81
CA TYR A 153 -17.58 15.42 19.35
C TYR A 153 -17.69 14.04 18.73
N GLN A 154 -18.49 13.94 17.68
CA GLN A 154 -18.55 12.76 16.84
C GLN A 154 -18.43 13.17 15.38
N GLY A 155 -17.61 12.45 14.62
CA GLY A 155 -17.38 12.82 13.23
C GLY A 155 -16.54 11.86 12.43
N ILE A 156 -16.20 12.32 11.25
CA ILE A 156 -15.39 11.65 10.25
C ILE A 156 -14.19 12.56 9.94
N ILE A 157 -13.05 11.95 9.66
CA ILE A 157 -11.81 12.58 9.26
C ILE A 157 -11.45 12.08 7.86
N ARG A 158 -10.95 12.98 7.02
CA ARG A 158 -10.38 12.69 5.73
C ARG A 158 -8.92 13.14 5.70
N PHE A 159 -8.01 12.21 5.48
CA PHE A 159 -6.57 12.52 5.44
C PHE A 159 -6.17 13.03 4.06
N MET A 160 -5.24 13.98 4.07
CA MET A 160 -4.66 14.57 2.88
C MET A 160 -3.32 13.92 2.55
N SER A 161 -2.91 14.05 1.29
CA SER A 161 -1.58 13.66 0.83
C SER A 161 -0.52 14.41 1.64
N PRO A 162 0.54 13.73 2.11
CA PRO A 162 1.60 14.39 2.85
C PRO A 162 2.22 15.49 2.00
N THR A 163 2.17 16.73 2.50
CA THR A 163 2.73 17.90 1.83
C THR A 163 4.25 17.83 1.92
N THR A 164 4.89 17.37 0.84
CA THR A 164 6.33 17.65 0.67
C THR A 164 6.54 19.16 0.67
N PRO A 165 7.63 19.69 1.25
CA PRO A 165 7.83 21.13 1.47
C PRO A 165 7.83 21.99 0.19
N ASN A 166 7.79 21.39 -1.01
CA ASN A 166 7.82 22.06 -2.31
C ASN A 166 6.56 21.86 -3.18
N THR A 167 5.51 21.21 -2.69
CA THR A 167 4.31 20.95 -3.52
C THR A 167 3.09 21.70 -2.99
N THR A 168 2.60 22.69 -3.74
CA THR A 168 1.31 23.36 -3.47
C THR A 168 0.16 22.37 -3.71
N PRO A 169 -0.82 22.25 -2.79
CA PRO A 169 -1.93 21.32 -2.96
C PRO A 169 -2.84 21.83 -4.09
N THR A 170 -2.68 21.27 -5.29
CA THR A 170 -3.55 21.60 -6.42
C THR A 170 -4.84 20.79 -6.26
N GLN A 171 -5.98 21.49 -6.29
CA GLN A 171 -7.31 21.13 -5.76
C GLN A 171 -7.99 19.83 -6.23
N ARG A 172 -7.36 18.96 -7.04
CA ARG A 172 -7.99 17.72 -7.53
C ARG A 172 -7.40 16.41 -6.98
N THR A 173 -6.26 16.43 -6.29
CA THR A 173 -5.56 15.19 -5.86
C THR A 173 -5.16 15.17 -4.38
N ALA A 174 -5.67 16.09 -3.55
CA ALA A 174 -5.22 16.21 -2.17
C ALA A 174 -5.64 15.04 -1.27
N PHE A 175 -6.66 14.26 -1.65
CA PHE A 175 -7.22 13.19 -0.80
C PHE A 175 -7.04 11.77 -1.37
N ASP A 176 -6.67 11.67 -2.65
CA ASP A 176 -6.40 10.40 -3.31
C ASP A 176 -4.90 10.09 -3.17
N LEU A 177 -4.59 9.22 -2.23
CA LEU A 177 -3.24 8.81 -1.87
C LEU A 177 -2.71 7.75 -2.84
N LEU A 178 -1.54 7.99 -3.40
CA LEU A 178 -0.76 6.93 -4.04
C LEU A 178 -0.25 5.94 -2.99
N PRO A 179 0.02 4.67 -3.36
CA PRO A 179 0.61 3.70 -2.42
C PRO A 179 1.91 4.20 -1.75
N THR A 180 2.69 5.05 -2.43
CA THR A 180 3.94 5.65 -1.92
C THR A 180 3.71 6.80 -0.94
N GLN A 181 2.50 7.35 -0.88
CA GLN A 181 2.10 8.46 -0.01
C GLN A 181 1.45 7.98 1.29
N LEU A 182 1.23 6.66 1.44
CA LEU A 182 0.73 6.09 2.68
C LEU A 182 1.73 6.24 3.83
N PRO A 183 1.26 6.14 5.09
CA PRO A 183 2.11 6.21 6.26
C PRO A 183 3.29 5.23 6.16
N SER A 184 4.49 5.77 6.34
CA SER A 184 5.74 5.02 6.24
C SER A 184 6.76 5.56 7.23
N LEU A 185 7.89 4.86 7.38
CA LEU A 185 8.98 5.32 8.23
C LEU A 185 9.48 6.73 7.87
N THR A 186 9.33 7.12 6.60
CA THR A 186 9.74 8.45 6.09
C THR A 186 8.58 9.46 6.15
N ASN A 187 7.36 9.04 5.81
CA ASN A 187 6.17 9.89 5.83
C ASN A 187 5.33 9.54 7.05
N ARG A 188 5.63 10.18 8.18
CA ARG A 188 4.93 9.93 9.46
C ARG A 188 3.82 10.93 9.76
N THR A 189 3.89 12.13 9.18
CA THR A 189 2.95 13.22 9.46
C THR A 189 1.99 13.42 8.30
N PHE A 190 0.70 13.50 8.62
CA PHE A 190 -0.39 13.66 7.68
C PHE A 190 -1.23 14.85 8.08
N GLN A 191 -1.64 15.63 7.09
CA GLN A 191 -2.66 16.64 7.28
C GLN A 191 -4.04 16.00 7.15
N TYR A 192 -5.04 16.55 7.82
CA TYR A 192 -6.40 16.08 7.70
C TYR A 192 -7.41 17.20 7.89
N LYS A 193 -8.62 16.94 7.41
CA LYS A 193 -9.82 17.72 7.69
C LYS A 193 -10.85 16.82 8.34
N TRP A 194 -11.74 17.39 9.13
CA TRP A 194 -12.80 16.65 9.80
C TRP A 194 -14.16 17.29 9.60
N ARG A 195 -15.20 16.46 9.64
CA ARG A 195 -16.61 16.86 9.59
C ARG A 195 -17.34 16.14 10.72
N GLY A 196 -18.15 16.85 11.47
CA GLY A 196 -18.87 16.24 12.59
C GLY A 196 -19.84 17.18 13.27
N ARG A 197 -20.40 16.69 14.36
CA ARG A 197 -21.35 17.41 15.21
C ARG A 197 -20.87 17.42 16.64
N GLU A 198 -21.25 18.48 17.35
CA GLU A 198 -21.15 18.50 18.80
C GLU A 198 -22.38 17.81 19.39
N THR A 199 -22.16 16.90 20.35
CA THR A 199 -23.20 16.06 20.97
C THR A 199 -24.24 16.90 21.73
N SER A 200 -23.90 18.13 22.12
CA SER A 200 -24.74 19.05 22.91
C SER A 200 -25.82 19.78 22.10
N ASP A 201 -25.53 20.26 20.89
CA ASP A 201 -26.43 21.19 20.16
C ASP A 201 -26.98 20.68 18.82
N SER A 202 -26.67 19.45 18.40
CA SER A 202 -27.11 18.88 17.11
C SER A 202 -26.71 19.68 15.85
N GLU A 203 -25.99 20.79 16.02
CA GLU A 203 -25.52 21.65 14.94
C GLU A 203 -24.19 21.11 14.39
N ILE A 204 -24.11 21.05 13.06
CA ILE A 204 -22.92 20.58 12.35
C ILE A 204 -21.91 21.73 12.38
N SER A 205 -20.71 21.49 12.91
CA SER A 205 -19.65 22.51 12.88
C SER A 205 -19.08 22.60 11.47
N VAL A 206 -19.63 23.50 10.65
CA VAL A 206 -19.20 23.71 9.25
C VAL A 206 -17.83 24.41 9.19
N GLU A 207 -17.47 25.17 10.23
CA GLU A 207 -16.19 25.91 10.29
C GLU A 207 -14.97 25.01 10.53
N ALA A 208 -15.17 23.80 11.06
CA ALA A 208 -14.14 22.78 11.24
C ALA A 208 -13.41 22.38 9.94
N GLU A 209 -14.03 22.63 8.78
CA GLU A 209 -13.46 22.31 7.46
C GLU A 209 -12.43 23.32 6.95
N ASN A 210 -12.39 24.51 7.55
CA ASN A 210 -11.43 25.55 7.17
C ASN A 210 -10.04 25.27 7.76
N ALA A 211 -10.00 24.66 8.95
CA ALA A 211 -8.75 24.33 9.62
C ALA A 211 -8.13 23.05 9.06
N THR A 212 -6.87 23.15 8.61
CA THR A 212 -6.07 21.97 8.24
C THR A 212 -5.31 21.51 9.47
N GLN A 213 -5.67 20.34 9.98
CA GLN A 213 -5.08 19.76 11.18
C GLN A 213 -4.00 18.74 10.78
N TRP A 214 -3.24 18.24 11.75
CA TRP A 214 -2.22 17.23 11.49
C TRP A 214 -2.24 16.12 12.53
N VAL A 215 -1.86 14.92 12.07
CA VAL A 215 -1.57 13.75 12.88
C VAL A 215 -0.21 13.20 12.50
N LYS A 216 0.50 12.62 13.46
CA LYS A 216 1.79 11.98 13.29
C LYS A 216 1.73 10.57 13.85
N PHE A 217 2.12 9.60 13.03
CA PHE A 217 2.25 8.20 13.43
C PHE A 217 3.66 7.96 14.01
N GLU A 218 3.72 7.39 15.21
CA GLU A 218 4.94 7.11 15.96
C GLU A 218 5.05 5.63 16.30
N GLU A 219 6.25 5.20 16.69
CA GLU A 219 6.54 3.80 17.10
C GLU A 219 5.99 2.75 16.11
N ASP A 220 6.27 2.92 14.82
CA ASP A 220 5.82 2.02 13.75
C ASP A 220 4.28 1.85 13.66
N GLY A 221 3.52 2.88 14.06
CA GLY A 221 2.06 2.90 14.01
C GLY A 221 1.40 2.30 15.24
N VAL A 222 2.10 2.29 16.38
CA VAL A 222 1.53 1.92 17.69
C VAL A 222 0.92 3.14 18.38
N ASN A 223 1.58 4.29 18.25
CA ASN A 223 1.13 5.55 18.83
C ASN A 223 0.85 6.56 17.73
N LEU A 224 -0.04 7.51 18.02
CA LEU A 224 -0.23 8.69 17.20
C LEU A 224 -0.34 9.92 18.08
N THR A 225 0.08 11.06 17.54
CA THR A 225 -0.09 12.37 18.17
C THR A 225 -0.67 13.31 17.15
N GLY A 226 -1.51 14.24 17.56
CA GLY A 226 -2.12 15.16 16.62
C GLY A 226 -2.72 16.37 17.29
N VAL A 227 -3.23 17.26 16.45
CA VAL A 227 -3.89 18.49 16.87
C VAL A 227 -5.33 18.45 16.42
N PHE A 228 -6.25 18.70 17.35
CA PHE A 228 -7.67 18.82 17.14
C PHE A 228 -8.13 20.24 17.48
N GLU A 229 -8.68 20.94 16.50
CA GLU A 229 -9.26 22.28 16.66
C GLU A 229 -10.78 22.24 16.48
N SER A 230 -11.49 22.85 17.44
CA SER A 230 -12.92 23.14 17.36
C SER A 230 -13.21 24.54 17.87
N GLU A 231 -14.39 25.08 17.55
CA GLU A 231 -14.81 26.43 17.98
C GLU A 231 -14.83 26.59 19.50
N TYR A 232 -15.26 25.56 20.23
CA TYR A 232 -15.42 25.62 21.69
C TYR A 232 -14.14 25.29 22.48
N LEU A 233 -13.31 24.37 21.98
CA LEU A 233 -12.07 23.96 22.66
C LEU A 233 -10.84 24.74 22.20
N GLY A 234 -10.92 25.40 21.03
CA GLY A 234 -9.74 25.91 20.33
C GLY A 234 -8.81 24.78 19.87
N GLU A 235 -7.55 25.13 19.59
CA GLU A 235 -6.52 24.18 19.20
C GLU A 235 -6.03 23.35 20.40
N THR A 236 -6.23 22.04 20.35
CA THR A 236 -5.88 21.11 21.44
C THR A 236 -5.07 19.93 20.93
N GLY A 237 -4.09 19.49 21.70
CA GLY A 237 -3.30 18.30 21.38
C GLY A 237 -4.00 17.02 21.83
N PHE A 238 -3.88 15.94 21.05
CA PHE A 238 -4.32 14.61 21.44
C PHE A 238 -3.24 13.56 21.19
N GLU A 239 -3.27 12.52 22.02
CA GLU A 239 -2.43 11.33 21.88
C GLU A 239 -3.32 10.11 21.65
N GLY A 240 -2.85 9.13 20.91
CA GLY A 240 -3.62 7.93 20.60
C GLY A 240 -2.77 6.67 20.68
N GLN A 241 -3.34 5.60 21.21
CA GLN A 241 -2.72 4.28 21.28
C GLN A 241 -3.56 3.25 20.50
N LYS A 242 -2.92 2.49 19.61
CA LYS A 242 -3.58 1.47 18.79
C LYS A 242 -4.03 0.29 19.65
N VAL A 243 -5.32 -0.02 19.61
CA VAL A 243 -5.93 -1.10 20.41
C VAL A 243 -6.10 -2.37 19.59
N SER A 244 -6.54 -2.24 18.33
CA SER A 244 -6.70 -3.37 17.44
C SER A 244 -6.30 -3.01 16.01
N LYS A 245 -5.87 -4.03 15.27
CA LYS A 245 -5.75 -3.93 13.81
C LYS A 245 -7.15 -3.93 13.19
N SER A 246 -7.35 -3.20 12.08
CA SER A 246 -8.69 -3.07 11.51
C SER A 246 -9.19 -4.39 10.94
N GLU A 247 -10.44 -4.74 11.22
CA GLU A 247 -11.22 -5.60 10.33
C GLU A 247 -11.73 -4.74 9.17
N SER A 248 -11.57 -5.24 7.94
CA SER A 248 -11.94 -4.58 6.68
C SER A 248 -13.46 -4.50 6.51
N ALA A 249 -14.17 -3.89 7.46
CA ALA A 249 -15.58 -3.58 7.29
C ALA A 249 -15.69 -2.56 6.15
N LYS A 250 -16.40 -2.94 5.07
CA LYS A 250 -16.76 -2.04 3.97
C LYS A 250 -17.78 -1.02 4.48
N VAL A 251 -17.32 -0.02 5.22
CA VAL A 251 -18.11 1.14 5.59
C VAL A 251 -17.98 2.14 4.43
N LEU A 252 -19.10 2.55 3.83
CA LEU A 252 -19.12 3.54 2.75
C LEU A 252 -18.91 4.96 3.32
N LEU A 253 -17.71 5.22 3.84
CA LEU A 253 -17.36 6.45 4.54
C LEU A 253 -17.40 7.68 3.63
N GLY A 254 -17.12 7.51 2.33
CA GLY A 254 -17.31 8.59 1.37
C GLY A 254 -18.75 9.11 1.31
N LYS A 255 -19.76 8.23 1.43
CA LYS A 255 -21.18 8.64 1.49
C LYS A 255 -21.50 9.33 2.81
N ALA A 256 -21.01 8.78 3.92
CA ALA A 256 -21.21 9.40 5.23
C ALA A 256 -20.57 10.80 5.31
N TRP A 257 -19.39 11.00 4.71
CA TRP A 257 -18.74 12.31 4.59
C TRP A 257 -19.57 13.33 3.80
N SER A 258 -20.22 12.91 2.72
CA SER A 258 -21.15 13.75 1.97
C SER A 258 -22.42 14.09 2.74
N GLU A 259 -22.95 13.13 3.50
CA GLU A 259 -24.21 13.28 4.24
C GLU A 259 -24.05 14.14 5.50
N VAL A 260 -22.87 14.11 6.14
CA VAL A 260 -22.60 14.91 7.35
C VAL A 260 -22.57 16.41 7.05
N SER A 261 -22.15 16.83 5.85
CA SER A 261 -22.17 18.26 5.44
C SER A 261 -22.41 18.39 3.92
N PRO A 262 -23.68 18.42 3.48
CA PRO A 262 -24.02 18.51 2.06
C PRO A 262 -23.53 19.82 1.40
N GLN A 263 -23.61 20.94 2.13
CA GLN A 263 -23.18 22.25 1.63
C GLN A 263 -21.68 22.31 1.36
N ALA A 264 -20.88 21.70 2.22
CA ALA A 264 -19.44 21.67 2.03
C ALA A 264 -19.00 20.67 0.95
N HIS A 265 -19.74 19.57 0.78
CA HIS A 265 -19.56 18.71 -0.39
C HIS A 265 -19.84 19.47 -1.70
N GLU A 266 -20.93 20.24 -1.76
CA GLU A 266 -21.25 21.06 -2.94
C GLU A 266 -20.18 22.12 -3.22
N ALA A 267 -19.59 22.72 -2.18
CA ALA A 267 -18.48 23.66 -2.31
C ALA A 267 -17.20 22.97 -2.84
N GLU A 268 -16.87 21.78 -2.35
CA GLU A 268 -15.75 20.97 -2.86
C GLU A 268 -15.96 20.57 -4.32
N THR A 269 -17.18 20.21 -4.74
CA THR A 269 -17.47 19.87 -6.14
C THR A 269 -17.39 21.09 -7.06
N LYS A 270 -17.82 22.27 -6.59
CA LYS A 270 -17.72 23.52 -7.36
C LYS A 270 -16.29 24.04 -7.48
N GLN A 271 -15.41 23.77 -6.51
CA GLN A 271 -13.97 24.04 -6.66
C GLN A 271 -13.30 23.06 -7.63
N LYS A 272 -13.95 21.92 -7.90
CA LYS A 272 -13.44 20.92 -8.81
C LYS A 272 -13.73 21.30 -10.26
N GLU A 273 -14.84 21.94 -10.61
CA GLU A 273 -15.18 22.40 -11.97
C GLU A 273 -14.30 23.58 -12.44
#